data_AF-A0A067SQ65-F1
#
_entry.id   AF-A0A067SQ65-F1
#
_cell.length_a   1.000
_cell.length_b   1.000
_cell.length_c   1.000
_cell.angle_alpha   90.00
_cell.angle_beta   90.00
_cell.angle_gamma   90.00
#
_symmetry.space_group_name_H-M   'P 1'
#
loop_
_entity.id
_entity.type
_entity.pdbx_description
1 polymer ?
#
loop_
_entity_poly.entity_id
_entity_poly.type
_entity_poly.pdbx_seq_one_letter_code
_entity_poly.pdbx_strand_id
1 'polypeptide(L)'
;MSIHRWVEVCKFKHFVEDNPHCERLPIRLQDVSMTVQENHQFSLIDDKAWAATLPGQRGFVRLGPKGRSFSLALYHQLHCVNAIRFSYTVARDGLITDPKVLKSKVGHDNHCFQFIRQNILCRADSTPITLSRHNQTLSGAGFGARHRCKNWAQVREFVIENDVKWAGKPDLMEGDILMLDNE
;
A
#
# COMPACT_ATOMS: atom_id res chain seq x y z
N MET A 1 -26.29 2.74 -6.98
CA MET A 1 -24.97 3.24 -6.55
C MET A 1 -24.85 4.68 -7.01
N SER A 2 -25.02 5.64 -6.10
CA SER A 2 -24.95 7.07 -6.41
C SER A 2 -23.49 7.52 -6.35
N ILE A 3 -22.91 7.86 -7.49
CA ILE A 3 -21.60 8.55 -7.56
C ILE A 3 -21.90 10.02 -7.23
N HIS A 4 -22.02 10.35 -5.94
CA HIS A 4 -22.10 11.74 -5.54
C HIS A 4 -20.75 12.43 -5.79
N ARG A 5 -20.83 13.64 -6.31
CA ARG A 5 -19.75 14.46 -6.87
C ARG A 5 -18.76 14.87 -5.77
N TRP A 6 -17.75 14.04 -5.52
CA TRP A 6 -16.64 14.22 -4.56
C TRP A 6 -15.89 15.56 -4.62
N VAL A 7 -16.08 16.37 -5.66
CA VAL A 7 -15.26 17.56 -5.96
C VAL A 7 -15.72 18.82 -5.21
N GLU A 8 -17.01 18.95 -4.88
CA GLU A 8 -17.54 20.21 -4.28
C GLU A 8 -17.35 20.32 -2.76
N VAL A 9 -17.02 19.22 -2.08
CA VAL A 9 -17.01 19.13 -0.61
C VAL A 9 -15.68 19.56 0.04
N CYS A 10 -14.58 19.60 -0.72
CA CYS A 10 -13.24 19.87 -0.17
C CYS A 10 -12.74 21.28 -0.48
N LYS A 11 -13.26 22.29 0.21
CA LYS A 11 -12.65 23.63 0.25
C LYS A 11 -11.47 23.62 1.24
N PHE A 12 -10.31 24.06 0.76
CA PHE A 12 -8.97 23.98 1.36
C PHE A 12 -8.76 24.44 2.82
N LYS A 13 -9.77 24.96 3.54
CA LYS A 13 -9.52 25.71 4.80
C LYS A 13 -9.37 24.88 6.08
N HIS A 14 -9.91 23.66 6.19
CA HIS A 14 -9.77 22.83 7.40
C HIS A 14 -9.62 21.35 7.03
N PHE A 15 -8.40 20.97 6.68
CA PHE A 15 -8.05 19.62 6.26
C PHE A 15 -8.15 18.66 7.45
N VAL A 16 -8.88 17.55 7.29
CA VAL A 16 -8.93 16.36 8.16
C VAL A 16 -9.67 16.52 9.51
N GLU A 17 -9.75 17.70 10.12
CA GLU A 17 -10.46 17.85 11.42
C GLU A 17 -11.99 17.99 11.27
N ASP A 18 -12.50 18.67 10.24
CA ASP A 18 -13.94 18.99 10.10
C ASP A 18 -14.69 18.13 9.08
N ASN A 19 -13.97 17.35 8.26
CA ASN A 19 -14.61 16.53 7.23
C ASN A 19 -13.84 15.23 6.93
N PRO A 20 -14.27 14.08 7.48
CA PRO A 20 -13.66 12.78 7.21
C PRO A 20 -13.84 12.31 5.76
N HIS A 21 -14.54 13.06 4.90
CA HIS A 21 -14.67 12.75 3.47
C HIS A 21 -13.64 13.47 2.59
N CYS A 22 -12.79 14.33 3.15
CA CYS A 22 -11.70 15.00 2.44
C CYS A 22 -10.35 14.31 2.69
N GLU A 23 -10.30 13.01 2.43
CA GLU A 23 -9.13 12.15 2.57
C GLU A 23 -8.27 12.16 1.30
N ARG A 24 -7.69 13.30 0.95
CA ARG A 24 -6.62 13.35 -0.04
C ARG A 24 -5.35 13.81 0.64
N LEU A 25 -4.19 13.44 0.10
CA LEU A 25 -2.95 14.09 0.53
C LEU A 25 -2.99 15.57 0.11
N PRO A 26 -2.36 16.50 0.87
CA PRO A 26 -2.30 17.91 0.52
C PRO A 26 -1.28 18.19 -0.61
N ILE A 27 -1.21 17.29 -1.60
CA ILE A 27 -0.33 17.37 -2.76
C ILE A 27 -1.11 17.00 -4.02
N ARG A 28 -0.72 17.58 -5.16
CA ARG A 28 -1.27 17.23 -6.46
C ARG A 28 -0.39 16.16 -7.12
N LEU A 29 -0.93 14.95 -7.24
CA LEU A 29 -0.25 13.84 -7.92
C LEU A 29 -0.36 13.96 -9.44
N GLN A 30 0.80 13.91 -10.09
CA GLN A 30 0.91 13.86 -11.54
C GLN A 30 0.44 12.49 -12.05
N ASP A 31 -0.19 12.50 -13.23
CA ASP A 31 -0.39 11.28 -14.00
C ASP A 31 0.92 10.93 -14.72
N VAL A 32 1.32 9.67 -14.59
CA VAL A 32 2.53 9.13 -15.21
C VAL A 32 2.19 7.82 -15.91
N SER A 33 3.11 7.36 -16.73
CA SER A 33 3.00 6.06 -17.35
C SER A 33 4.07 5.14 -16.81
N MET A 34 3.70 3.90 -16.50
CA MET A 34 4.63 2.89 -15.99
C MET A 34 4.49 1.62 -16.82
N THR A 35 5.61 1.10 -17.30
CA THR A 35 5.67 -0.22 -17.89
C THR A 35 5.90 -1.23 -16.77
N VAL A 36 5.00 -2.20 -16.63
CA VAL A 36 5.17 -3.28 -15.66
C VAL A 36 6.23 -4.22 -16.21
N GLN A 37 7.34 -4.39 -15.51
CA GLN A 37 8.47 -5.21 -15.96
C GLN A 37 8.64 -6.41 -15.05
N GLU A 38 9.04 -7.53 -15.63
CA GLU A 38 9.53 -8.67 -14.87
C GLU A 38 10.86 -8.25 -14.24
N ASN A 39 10.92 -8.25 -12.91
CA ASN A 39 12.15 -7.91 -12.19
C ASN A 39 12.40 -8.90 -11.06
N HIS A 40 13.68 -9.17 -10.79
CA HIS A 40 14.13 -10.03 -9.69
C HIS A 40 14.59 -9.22 -8.46
N GLN A 41 14.40 -7.89 -8.48
CA GLN A 41 14.87 -7.00 -7.40
C GLN A 41 14.08 -7.19 -6.09
N PHE A 42 12.89 -7.78 -6.16
CA PHE A 42 12.06 -8.09 -4.99
C PHE A 42 11.83 -9.60 -4.88
N SER A 43 12.92 -10.37 -4.72
CA SER A 43 12.83 -11.82 -4.55
C SER A 43 12.02 -12.20 -3.31
N LEU A 44 11.52 -13.45 -3.26
CA LEU A 44 10.72 -13.93 -2.13
C LEU A 44 11.48 -14.00 -0.80
N ILE A 45 12.81 -13.93 -0.81
CA ILE A 45 13.66 -14.06 0.38
C ILE A 45 14.43 -12.77 0.72
N ASP A 46 14.26 -11.70 -0.05
CA ASP A 46 14.98 -10.43 0.17
C ASP A 46 14.19 -9.50 1.11
N ASP A 47 14.19 -9.82 2.40
CA ASP A 47 13.48 -9.05 3.41
C ASP A 47 13.89 -7.57 3.43
N LYS A 48 15.16 -7.27 3.12
CA LYS A 48 15.69 -5.91 3.08
C LYS A 48 15.07 -5.10 1.95
N ALA A 49 15.01 -5.67 0.73
CA ALA A 49 14.37 -5.00 -0.40
C ALA A 49 12.89 -4.73 -0.12
N TRP A 50 12.17 -5.71 0.42
CA TRP A 50 10.75 -5.54 0.76
C TRP A 50 10.53 -4.50 1.87
N ALA A 51 11.35 -4.50 2.92
CA ALA A 51 11.27 -3.48 3.97
C ALA A 51 11.52 -2.06 3.43
N ALA A 52 12.45 -1.89 2.50
CA ALA A 52 12.77 -0.59 1.90
C ALA A 52 11.63 0.04 1.08
N THR A 53 10.59 -0.74 0.70
CA THR A 53 9.41 -0.23 -0.01
C THR A 53 8.59 0.75 0.85
N LEU A 54 8.68 0.65 2.18
CA LEU A 54 7.97 1.51 3.13
C LEU A 54 8.88 2.67 3.58
N PRO A 55 8.60 3.94 3.23
CA PRO A 55 9.37 5.09 3.69
C PRO A 55 9.05 5.50 5.13
N GLY A 56 9.97 6.21 5.78
CA GLY A 56 9.76 6.82 7.09
C GLY A 56 9.26 5.79 8.13
N GLN A 57 8.26 6.19 8.92
CA GLN A 57 7.56 5.31 9.86
C GLN A 57 6.59 4.36 9.13
N ARG A 58 7.13 3.38 8.40
CA ARG A 58 6.38 2.30 7.71
C ARG A 58 5.32 2.80 6.70
N GLY A 59 5.51 3.99 6.14
CA GLY A 59 4.58 4.58 5.16
C GLY A 59 3.40 5.34 5.78
N PHE A 60 3.39 5.56 7.10
CA PHE A 60 2.39 6.38 7.77
C PHE A 60 2.64 7.87 7.57
N VAL A 61 1.57 8.65 7.65
CA VAL A 61 1.60 10.11 7.61
C VAL A 61 0.83 10.71 8.76
N ARG A 62 1.30 11.86 9.23
CA ARG A 62 0.65 12.66 10.25
C ARG A 62 0.06 13.92 9.63
N LEU A 63 -1.27 14.03 9.70
CA LEU A 63 -2.05 15.08 9.06
C LEU A 63 -2.86 15.89 10.09
N GLY A 64 -3.27 17.09 9.69
CA GLY A 64 -4.01 18.03 10.53
C GLY A 64 -3.12 18.79 11.53
N PRO A 65 -3.69 19.83 12.18
CA PRO A 65 -3.00 20.64 13.19
C PRO A 65 -2.40 19.83 14.34
N LYS A 66 -3.11 18.79 14.77
CA LYS A 66 -2.69 17.91 15.87
C LYS A 66 -1.79 16.76 15.42
N GLY A 67 -1.59 16.56 14.12
CA GLY A 67 -0.72 15.51 13.59
C GLY A 67 -1.23 14.10 13.89
N ARG A 68 -2.52 13.85 13.60
CA ARG A 68 -3.13 12.52 13.68
C ARG A 68 -2.51 11.60 12.63
N SER A 69 -2.19 10.38 13.03
CA SER A 69 -1.59 9.37 12.15
C SER A 69 -2.61 8.68 11.24
N PHE A 70 -2.18 8.43 10.00
CA PHE A 70 -2.94 7.74 8.96
C PHE A 70 -2.03 6.78 8.19
N SER A 71 -2.58 5.63 7.84
CA SER A 71 -1.96 4.72 6.86
C SER A 71 -2.37 5.13 5.44
N LEU A 72 -1.40 5.25 4.54
CA LEU A 72 -1.70 5.46 3.12
C LEU A 72 -1.98 4.13 2.44
N ALA A 73 -3.07 4.06 1.67
CA ALA A 73 -3.50 2.85 0.98
C ALA A 73 -2.41 2.24 0.06
N LEU A 74 -1.53 3.06 -0.53
CA LEU A 74 -0.36 2.58 -1.29
C LEU A 74 0.57 1.73 -0.42
N TYR A 75 0.98 2.25 0.73
CA TYR A 75 1.92 1.57 1.62
C TYR A 75 1.27 0.44 2.41
N HIS A 76 -0.03 0.54 2.73
CA HIS A 76 -0.75 -0.58 3.32
C HIS A 76 -0.83 -1.77 2.36
N GLN A 77 -1.07 -1.54 1.06
CA GLN A 77 -1.02 -2.62 0.06
C GLN A 77 0.38 -3.26 -0.02
N LEU A 78 1.45 -2.46 0.02
CA LEU A 78 2.84 -2.97 0.02
C LEU A 78 3.16 -3.77 1.28
N HIS A 79 2.71 -3.31 2.45
CA HIS A 79 2.79 -4.05 3.71
C HIS A 79 2.05 -5.39 3.62
N CYS A 80 0.82 -5.40 3.11
CA CYS A 80 0.02 -6.61 2.93
C CYS A 80 0.71 -7.63 2.00
N VAL A 81 1.26 -7.18 0.86
CA VAL A 81 2.01 -8.07 -0.05
C VAL A 81 3.25 -8.64 0.63
N ASN A 82 3.99 -7.83 1.39
CA ASN A 82 5.16 -8.31 2.12
C ASN A 82 4.79 -9.30 3.23
N ALA A 83 3.69 -9.07 3.96
CA ALA A 83 3.20 -9.99 4.98
C ALA A 83 2.84 -11.35 4.38
N ILE A 84 2.07 -11.37 3.28
CA ILE A 84 1.72 -12.61 2.56
C ILE A 84 2.98 -13.32 2.04
N ARG A 85 3.94 -12.58 1.46
CA ARG A 85 5.22 -13.15 1.00
C ARG A 85 5.97 -13.82 2.14
N PHE A 86 6.06 -13.15 3.29
CA PHE A 86 6.73 -13.69 4.48
C PHE A 86 6.04 -14.97 4.94
N SER A 87 4.72 -14.93 5.16
CA SER A 87 3.90 -16.10 5.54
C SER A 87 4.07 -17.27 4.57
N TYR A 88 4.07 -17.00 3.25
CA TYR A 88 4.32 -18.01 2.23
C TYR A 88 5.71 -18.65 2.36
N THR A 89 6.75 -17.83 2.53
CA THR A 89 8.14 -18.29 2.55
C THR A 89 8.41 -19.16 3.78
N VAL A 90 7.98 -18.71 4.96
CA VAL A 90 8.16 -19.47 6.20
C VAL A 90 7.32 -20.74 6.25
N ALA A 91 6.14 -20.76 5.62
CA ALA A 91 5.33 -21.97 5.51
C ALA A 91 5.93 -22.98 4.52
N ARG A 92 6.39 -22.51 3.35
CA ARG A 92 7.08 -23.34 2.34
C ARG A 92 8.32 -24.02 2.93
N ASP A 93 9.09 -23.28 3.73
CA ASP A 93 10.34 -23.75 4.31
C ASP A 93 10.15 -24.53 5.62
N GLY A 94 8.90 -24.71 6.07
CA GLY A 94 8.57 -25.46 7.28
C GLY A 94 9.03 -24.80 8.58
N LEU A 95 9.25 -23.49 8.59
CA LEU A 95 9.81 -22.74 9.72
C LEU A 95 8.78 -22.39 10.79
N ILE A 96 7.49 -22.41 10.46
CA ILE A 96 6.39 -22.24 11.42
C ILE A 96 5.63 -23.56 11.54
N THR A 97 5.74 -24.18 12.70
CA THR A 97 5.07 -25.45 13.01
C THR A 97 3.98 -25.31 14.09
N ASP A 98 3.97 -24.20 14.84
CA ASP A 98 2.95 -23.94 15.86
C ASP A 98 1.58 -23.64 15.20
N PRO A 99 0.54 -24.46 15.47
CA PRO A 99 -0.79 -24.27 14.93
C PRO A 99 -1.43 -22.91 15.27
N LYS A 100 -1.11 -22.32 16.43
CA LYS A 100 -1.64 -21.00 16.83
C LYS A 100 -1.05 -19.89 15.98
N VAL A 101 0.27 -19.92 15.79
CA VAL A 101 0.97 -18.97 14.94
C VAL A 101 0.48 -19.08 13.50
N LEU A 102 0.34 -20.32 12.98
CA LEU A 102 -0.22 -20.56 11.64
C LEU A 102 -1.62 -19.96 11.50
N LYS A 103 -2.51 -20.18 12.47
CA LYS A 103 -3.87 -19.64 12.45
C LYS A 103 -3.88 -18.10 12.45
N SER A 104 -3.02 -17.48 13.25
CA SER A 104 -2.87 -16.02 13.31
C SER A 104 -2.41 -15.46 11.96
N LYS A 105 -1.35 -16.03 11.37
CA LYS A 105 -0.84 -15.60 10.05
C LYS A 105 -1.89 -15.76 8.95
N VAL A 106 -2.64 -16.88 8.91
CA VAL A 106 -3.75 -17.07 7.96
C VAL A 106 -4.84 -16.02 8.12
N GLY A 107 -5.19 -15.66 9.36
CA GLY A 107 -6.16 -14.59 9.63
C GLY A 107 -5.70 -13.24 9.07
N HIS A 108 -4.43 -12.88 9.31
CA HIS A 108 -3.83 -11.66 8.78
C HIS A 108 -3.76 -11.66 7.25
N ASP A 109 -3.28 -12.76 6.66
CA ASP A 109 -3.15 -12.91 5.21
C ASP A 109 -4.52 -12.80 4.53
N ASN A 110 -5.58 -13.39 5.10
CA ASN A 110 -6.94 -13.26 4.57
C ASN A 110 -7.41 -11.80 4.56
N HIS A 111 -7.18 -11.04 5.64
CA HIS A 111 -7.47 -9.60 5.67
C HIS A 111 -6.69 -8.85 4.57
N CYS A 112 -5.39 -9.13 4.45
CA CYS A 112 -4.50 -8.57 3.45
C CYS A 112 -4.99 -8.86 2.02
N PHE A 113 -5.37 -10.10 1.71
CA PHE A 113 -5.93 -10.49 0.42
C PHE A 113 -7.22 -9.73 0.10
N GLN A 114 -8.14 -9.60 1.07
CA GLN A 114 -9.38 -8.86 0.85
C GLN A 114 -9.12 -7.36 0.63
N PHE A 115 -8.17 -6.77 1.34
CA PHE A 115 -7.80 -5.37 1.15
C PHE A 115 -7.17 -5.13 -0.23
N ILE A 116 -6.18 -5.94 -0.63
CA ILE A 116 -5.54 -5.82 -1.95
C ILE A 116 -6.57 -6.03 -3.07
N ARG A 117 -7.43 -7.06 -2.97
CA ARG A 117 -8.48 -7.33 -3.96
C ARG A 117 -9.40 -6.13 -4.16
N GLN A 118 -9.85 -5.51 -3.08
CA GLN A 118 -10.74 -4.35 -3.14
C GLN A 118 -10.03 -3.12 -3.75
N ASN A 119 -8.75 -2.92 -3.46
CA ASN A 119 -7.98 -1.83 -4.07
C ASN A 119 -7.72 -2.04 -5.57
N ILE A 120 -7.49 -3.28 -6.01
CA ILE A 120 -7.40 -3.63 -7.44
C ILE A 120 -8.71 -3.25 -8.15
N LEU A 121 -9.86 -3.62 -7.57
CA LEU A 121 -11.17 -3.26 -8.10
C LEU A 121 -11.43 -1.75 -8.07
N CYS A 122 -11.01 -1.06 -7.00
CA CYS A 122 -11.11 0.39 -6.87
C CYS A 122 -10.30 1.12 -7.95
N ARG A 123 -9.09 0.61 -8.27
CA ARG A 123 -8.23 1.20 -9.29
C ARG A 123 -8.78 0.99 -10.71
N ALA A 124 -9.45 -0.14 -10.95
CA ALA A 124 -10.06 -0.52 -12.22
C ALA A 124 -9.15 -0.25 -13.43
N ASP A 125 -7.92 -0.76 -13.39
CA ASP A 125 -6.95 -0.56 -14.47
C ASP A 125 -7.45 -1.24 -15.75
N SER A 126 -7.81 -0.41 -16.74
CA SER A 126 -8.37 -0.84 -18.04
C SER A 126 -7.31 -0.99 -19.13
N THR A 127 -6.03 -1.03 -18.77
CA THR A 127 -4.94 -1.28 -19.71
C THR A 127 -5.07 -2.68 -20.32
N PRO A 128 -5.19 -2.82 -21.66
CA PRO A 128 -5.28 -4.13 -22.29
C PRO A 128 -3.95 -4.86 -22.20
N ILE A 129 -4.00 -6.15 -21.85
CA ILE A 129 -2.85 -7.04 -21.80
C ILE A 129 -2.89 -7.96 -23.03
N THR A 130 -1.81 -8.00 -23.80
CA THR A 130 -1.71 -8.88 -24.97
C THR A 130 -1.39 -10.31 -24.55
N LEU A 131 -2.27 -11.24 -24.90
CA LEU A 131 -2.06 -12.67 -24.68
C LEU A 131 -1.44 -13.28 -25.94
N SER A 132 -0.18 -13.69 -25.89
CA SER A 132 0.46 -14.42 -27.00
C SER A 132 0.24 -15.92 -26.85
N ARG A 133 -0.37 -16.57 -27.85
CA ARG A 133 -0.51 -18.03 -27.89
C ARG A 133 0.83 -18.77 -28.08
N HIS A 134 1.84 -18.08 -28.58
CA HIS A 134 3.15 -18.65 -28.93
C HIS A 134 4.23 -18.40 -27.86
N ASN A 135 3.94 -17.58 -26.85
CA ASN A 135 4.90 -17.27 -25.78
C ASN A 135 4.21 -17.36 -24.41
N GLN A 136 4.08 -18.59 -23.90
CA GLN A 136 3.45 -18.91 -22.61
C GLN A 136 4.37 -18.65 -21.40
N THR A 137 5.49 -17.97 -21.60
CA THR A 137 6.35 -17.48 -20.50
C THR A 137 5.59 -16.47 -19.64
N LEU A 138 5.96 -16.30 -18.37
CA LEU A 138 5.39 -15.28 -17.48
C LEU A 138 5.42 -13.87 -18.12
N SER A 139 6.42 -13.56 -18.94
CA SER A 139 6.51 -12.33 -19.74
C SER A 139 5.30 -12.08 -20.67
N GLY A 140 4.52 -13.10 -21.07
CA GLY A 140 3.27 -12.98 -21.82
C GLY A 140 2.02 -12.70 -20.96
N ALA A 141 2.16 -12.65 -19.64
CA ALA A 141 1.08 -12.44 -18.68
C ALA A 141 0.79 -10.95 -18.36
N GLY A 142 1.24 -10.03 -19.23
CA GLY A 142 1.02 -8.58 -19.08
C GLY A 142 2.24 -7.76 -18.68
N PHE A 143 3.40 -8.38 -18.48
CA PHE A 143 4.66 -7.63 -18.46
C PHE A 143 4.91 -6.97 -19.83
N GLY A 144 5.52 -5.79 -19.81
CA GLY A 144 5.71 -4.93 -20.97
C GLY A 144 4.52 -4.04 -21.30
N ALA A 145 3.32 -4.30 -20.74
CA ALA A 145 2.18 -3.41 -20.89
C ALA A 145 2.41 -2.08 -20.17
N ARG A 146 1.92 -1.00 -20.78
CA ARG A 146 2.10 0.36 -20.29
C ARG A 146 0.82 0.87 -19.64
N HIS A 147 0.88 1.10 -18.33
CA HIS A 147 -0.24 1.50 -17.49
C HIS A 147 -0.29 3.01 -17.29
N ARG A 148 -1.48 3.55 -17.03
CA ARG A 148 -1.66 4.93 -16.55
C ARG A 148 -1.71 4.92 -15.03
N CYS A 149 -0.81 5.62 -14.38
CA CYS A 149 -0.60 5.60 -12.93
C CYS A 149 -0.59 7.01 -12.36
N LYS A 150 -0.74 7.14 -11.03
CA LYS A 150 -0.31 8.33 -10.31
C LYS A 150 1.16 8.19 -9.94
N ASN A 151 1.89 9.30 -9.91
CA ASN A 151 3.31 9.29 -9.58
C ASN A 151 3.51 8.91 -8.11
N TRP A 152 3.86 7.65 -7.85
CA TRP A 152 4.09 7.13 -6.51
C TRP A 152 5.34 7.74 -5.85
N ALA A 153 6.32 8.22 -6.64
CA ALA A 153 7.52 8.87 -6.09
C ALA A 153 7.18 10.17 -5.36
N GLN A 154 6.20 10.94 -5.88
CA GLN A 154 5.69 12.13 -5.18
C GLN A 154 5.04 11.78 -3.84
N VAL A 155 4.35 10.63 -3.76
CA VAL A 155 3.79 10.13 -2.50
C VAL A 155 4.92 9.76 -1.55
N ARG A 156 5.97 9.10 -2.03
CA ARG A 156 7.15 8.74 -1.23
C ARG A 156 7.87 9.95 -0.65
N GLU A 157 8.18 10.93 -1.49
CA GLU A 157 8.81 12.19 -1.06
C GLU A 157 7.97 12.86 0.02
N PHE A 158 6.66 12.97 -0.20
CA PHE A 158 5.76 13.53 0.80
C PHE A 158 5.79 12.78 2.14
N VAL A 159 5.80 11.44 2.13
CA VAL A 159 5.87 10.68 3.39
C VAL A 159 7.19 10.92 4.11
N ILE A 160 8.31 10.95 3.39
CA ILE A 160 9.63 11.21 3.99
C ILE A 160 9.66 12.60 4.63
N GLU A 161 9.21 13.63 3.90
CA GLU A 161 9.15 15.00 4.42
C GLU A 161 8.18 15.12 5.62
N ASN A 162 7.05 14.41 5.54
CA ASN A 162 6.08 14.37 6.62
C ASN A 162 6.67 13.74 7.89
N ASP A 163 7.38 12.63 7.75
CA ASP A 163 8.08 11.96 8.86
C ASP A 163 9.09 12.89 9.53
N VAL A 164 9.94 13.56 8.73
CA VAL A 164 10.92 14.55 9.22
C VAL A 164 10.23 15.70 9.96
N LYS A 165 9.12 16.23 9.43
CA LYS A 165 8.35 17.32 10.07
C LYS A 165 7.84 16.96 11.48
N TRP A 166 7.56 15.68 11.70
CA TRP A 166 6.99 15.16 12.94
C TRP A 166 7.99 14.41 13.82
N ALA A 167 9.27 14.36 13.42
CA ALA A 167 10.34 13.76 14.20
C ALA A 167 10.40 14.34 15.63
N GLY A 168 10.48 13.45 16.62
CA GLY A 168 10.56 13.83 18.04
C GLY A 168 9.26 14.34 18.66
N LYS A 169 8.14 14.41 17.92
CA LYS A 169 6.84 14.85 18.45
C LYS A 169 5.98 13.65 18.83
N PRO A 170 5.29 13.67 19.98
CA PRO A 170 4.42 12.57 20.40
C PRO A 170 3.34 12.31 19.37
N ASP A 171 3.09 11.05 19.07
CA ASP A 171 2.04 10.62 18.14
C ASP A 171 0.67 10.63 18.83
N LEU A 172 -0.35 11.12 18.15
CA LEU A 172 -1.74 11.11 18.60
C LEU A 172 -2.48 9.96 17.92
N MET A 173 -1.93 8.76 18.04
CA MET A 173 -2.65 7.53 17.68
C MET A 173 -3.83 7.40 18.66
N GLU A 174 -5.02 7.74 18.19
CA GLU A 174 -6.24 7.60 18.96
C GLU A 174 -6.68 6.14 18.93
N GLY A 175 -6.30 5.39 19.98
CA GLY A 175 -6.73 4.01 20.23
C GLY A 175 -6.07 2.97 19.33
N ASP A 176 -5.36 2.03 19.97
CA ASP A 176 -4.98 0.70 19.51
C ASP A 176 -5.28 0.38 18.03
N ILE A 177 -4.38 0.77 17.13
CA ILE A 177 -4.16 -0.04 15.94
C ILE A 177 -3.33 -1.24 16.40
N LEU A 178 -4.02 -2.17 17.07
CA LEU A 178 -3.65 -3.57 17.09
C LEU A 178 -3.72 -4.09 15.65
N MET A 179 -2.74 -3.74 14.83
CA MET A 179 -2.45 -4.48 13.60
C MET A 179 -1.15 -5.25 13.84
N LEU A 180 -1.29 -6.33 14.61
CA LEU A 180 -0.64 -7.61 14.37
C LEU A 180 0.89 -7.65 14.44
N ASP A 181 1.50 -6.85 15.30
CA ASP A 181 2.92 -6.94 15.68
C ASP A 181 3.14 -7.61 17.06
N ASN A 182 2.13 -8.30 17.60
CA ASN A 182 2.39 -9.31 18.63
C ASN A 182 2.57 -10.67 17.93
N GLU A 183 3.84 -11.09 17.85
CA GLU A 183 4.42 -12.35 17.35
C GLU A 183 5.05 -12.33 15.94
#